data_AF-A0A256VNC8-F1
#
_entry.id   AF-A0A256VNC8-F1
#
_cell.length_a   1.000
_cell.length_b   1.000
_cell.length_c   1.000
_cell.angle_alpha   90.00
_cell.angle_beta   90.00
_cell.angle_gamma   90.00
#
_symmetry.space_group_name_H-M   'P 1'
#
loop_
_entity.id
_entity.type
_entity.pdbx_description
1 polymer ?
#
loop_
_entity_poly.entity_id
_entity_poly.type
_entity_poly.pdbx_seq_one_letter_code
_entity_poly.pdbx_strand_id
1 'polypeptide(L)'
;TIITGKETPISFPKPKEQDRIATLLKTAENLITLQQRKLEQLKQLKKAILQIIASNRLLLHTKKVDMIKVRVADIYKITRGNVLSRSEISNVRTSKYPYPVYSSQTKNHGLMGYYKNFLFKNAITWTTDGANAGTVKYRKGRFYSTNVNGVLLSSEGLANQLTAELLNLVAFKYVSHVGNPKLMNNTMGEIIFNIPNSVKTQQ
;
A
#
# COMPACT_ATOMS: atom_id res chain seq x y z
N THR A 1 37.30 17.82 5.83
CA THR A 1 38.17 16.98 6.68
C THR A 1 37.78 17.19 8.13
N ILE A 2 38.04 16.27 9.05
CA ILE A 2 37.82 16.50 10.51
C ILE A 2 38.50 17.81 10.96
N ILE A 3 39.61 18.17 10.33
CA ILE A 3 40.37 19.40 10.52
C ILE A 3 39.53 20.65 10.16
N THR A 4 38.92 20.71 8.97
CA THR A 4 38.09 21.86 8.55
C THR A 4 36.78 21.98 9.33
N GLY A 5 36.27 20.90 9.92
CA GLY A 5 35.10 20.93 10.81
C GLY A 5 35.36 21.61 12.16
N LYS A 6 36.59 21.54 12.69
CA LYS A 6 36.98 22.21 13.96
C LYS A 6 37.14 23.72 13.81
N GLU A 7 37.47 24.19 12.61
CA GLU A 7 37.68 25.61 12.30
C GLU A 7 36.42 26.30 11.79
N THR A 8 35.31 25.57 11.62
CA THR A 8 34.04 26.16 11.19
C THR A 8 33.49 27.03 12.33
N PRO A 9 33.39 28.37 12.16
CA PRO A 9 32.89 29.23 13.22
C PRO A 9 31.41 28.94 13.47
N ILE A 10 31.07 28.49 14.67
CA ILE A 10 29.69 28.27 15.09
C ILE A 10 29.31 29.38 16.07
N SER A 11 28.31 30.17 15.70
CA SER A 11 27.72 31.14 16.61
C SER A 11 26.76 30.42 17.56
N PHE A 12 26.99 30.55 18.86
CA PHE A 12 26.12 29.97 19.89
C PHE A 12 25.14 31.01 20.42
N PRO A 13 23.84 30.67 20.54
CA PRO A 13 22.90 31.54 21.23
C PRO A 13 23.23 31.62 22.72
N LYS A 14 22.61 32.55 23.45
CA LYS A 14 22.87 32.70 24.91
C LYS A 14 22.43 31.43 25.66
N PRO A 15 23.02 31.10 26.84
CA PRO A 15 22.69 29.87 27.57
C PRO A 15 21.19 29.64 27.79
N LYS A 16 20.44 30.68 28.20
CA LYS A 16 18.98 30.61 28.39
C LYS A 16 18.21 30.28 27.10
N GLU A 17 18.71 30.71 25.96
CA GLU A 17 18.13 30.42 24.65
C GLU A 17 18.49 28.99 24.21
N GLN A 18 19.72 28.55 24.46
CA GLN A 18 20.13 27.15 24.27
C GLN A 18 19.23 26.19 25.05
N ASP A 19 18.93 26.48 26.32
CA ASP A 19 18.03 25.66 27.15
C ASP A 19 16.62 25.56 26.56
N ARG A 20 16.10 26.68 26.05
CA ARG A 20 14.78 26.73 25.39
C ARG A 20 14.78 25.93 24.10
N ILE A 21 15.81 26.07 23.27
CA ILE A 21 15.98 25.30 22.03
C ILE A 21 16.08 23.81 22.34
N ALA A 22 16.92 23.42 23.31
CA ALA A 22 17.10 22.03 23.72
C ALA A 22 15.79 21.42 24.23
N THR A 23 15.04 22.17 25.05
CA THR A 23 13.74 21.72 25.57
C THR A 23 12.72 21.54 24.45
N LEU A 24 12.67 22.46 23.48
CA LEU A 24 11.79 22.37 22.32
C LEU A 24 12.12 21.14 21.47
N LEU A 25 13.39 20.93 21.12
CA LEU A 25 13.85 19.80 20.33
C LEU A 25 13.55 18.47 21.03
N LYS A 26 13.85 18.36 22.33
CA LYS A 26 13.51 17.19 23.14
C LYS A 26 12.01 16.91 23.16
N THR A 27 11.19 17.95 23.23
CA THR A 27 9.73 17.81 23.17
C THR A 27 9.28 17.29 21.80
N ALA A 28 9.84 17.81 20.70
CA ALA A 28 9.55 17.36 19.35
C ALA A 28 9.97 15.90 19.12
N GLU A 29 11.16 15.49 19.58
CA GLU A 29 11.64 14.11 19.51
C GLU A 29 10.73 13.13 20.28
N ASN A 30 10.30 13.53 21.48
CA ASN A 30 9.36 12.75 22.27
C ASN A 30 8.02 12.59 21.55
N LEU A 31 7.49 13.66 20.96
CA LEU A 31 6.26 13.62 20.18
C LEU A 31 6.39 12.71 18.94
N ILE A 32 7.48 12.82 18.18
CA ILE A 32 7.76 11.95 17.02
C ILE A 32 7.79 10.49 17.48
N THR A 33 8.50 10.19 18.57
CA THR A 33 8.60 8.84 19.15
C THR A 33 7.22 8.30 19.55
N LEU A 34 6.40 9.10 20.22
CA LEU A 34 5.04 8.72 20.61
C LEU A 34 4.15 8.44 19.39
N GLN A 35 4.21 9.29 18.36
CA GLN A 35 3.43 9.10 17.13
C GLN A 35 3.86 7.86 16.34
N GLN A 36 5.16 7.57 16.27
CA GLN A 36 5.66 6.34 15.65
C GLN A 36 5.15 5.09 16.37
N ARG A 37 5.17 5.08 17.72
CA ARG A 37 4.61 3.98 18.51
C ARG A 37 3.11 3.79 18.26
N LYS A 38 2.34 4.89 18.27
CA LYS A 38 0.90 4.85 17.98
C LYS A 38 0.60 4.34 16.58
N LEU A 39 1.39 4.75 15.58
CA LEU A 39 1.27 4.26 14.21
C LEU A 39 1.47 2.74 14.12
N GLU A 40 2.49 2.19 14.79
CA GLU A 40 2.74 0.75 14.80
C GLU A 40 1.62 -0.03 15.51
N GLN A 41 1.11 0.49 16.63
CA GLN A 41 -0.05 -0.10 17.32
C GLN A 41 -1.29 -0.15 16.41
N LEU A 42 -1.59 0.93 15.68
CA LEU A 42 -2.72 0.97 14.75
C LEU A 42 -2.54 0.00 13.57
N LYS A 43 -1.33 -0.16 13.05
CA LYS A 43 -1.04 -1.16 12.00
C LYS A 43 -1.26 -2.59 12.51
N GLN A 44 -0.78 -2.89 13.72
CA GLN A 44 -0.98 -4.19 14.34
C GLN A 44 -2.46 -4.47 14.61
N LEU A 45 -3.19 -3.50 15.15
CA LEU A 45 -4.63 -3.60 15.39
C LEU A 45 -5.40 -3.85 14.08
N LYS A 46 -5.11 -3.09 13.02
CA LYS A 46 -5.70 -3.31 11.70
C LYS A 46 -5.47 -4.75 11.22
N LYS A 47 -4.23 -5.25 11.33
CA LYS A 47 -3.87 -6.61 10.92
C LYS A 47 -4.64 -7.67 11.74
N ALA A 48 -4.71 -7.49 13.06
CA ALA A 48 -5.44 -8.39 13.94
C ALA A 48 -6.94 -8.45 13.59
N ILE A 49 -7.57 -7.30 13.39
CA ILE A 49 -8.99 -7.22 12.99
C ILE A 49 -9.21 -7.94 11.65
N LEU A 50 -8.37 -7.69 10.63
CA LEU A 50 -8.49 -8.36 9.34
C LEU A 50 -8.33 -9.89 9.46
N GLN A 51 -7.45 -10.37 10.33
CA GLN A 51 -7.28 -11.82 10.59
C GLN A 51 -8.51 -12.43 11.28
N ILE A 52 -9.14 -11.70 12.20
CA ILE A 52 -10.38 -12.10 12.86
C ILE A 52 -11.52 -12.21 11.82
N ILE A 53 -11.66 -11.19 10.96
CA ILE A 53 -12.63 -11.19 9.86
C ILE A 53 -12.39 -12.41 8.94
N ALA A 54 -11.15 -12.61 8.49
CA ALA A 54 -10.81 -13.70 7.57
C ALA A 54 -11.06 -15.10 8.16
N SER A 55 -10.95 -15.25 9.49
CA SER A 55 -11.13 -16.51 10.22
C SER A 55 -12.57 -16.75 10.66
N ASN A 56 -13.51 -15.86 10.30
CA ASN A 56 -14.90 -15.87 10.76
C ASN A 56 -15.05 -15.97 12.30
N ARG A 57 -14.04 -15.45 13.04
CA ARG A 57 -14.03 -15.39 14.51
C ARG A 57 -14.61 -14.08 15.03
N LEU A 58 -15.20 -13.29 14.14
CA LEU A 58 -15.80 -12.02 14.46
C LEU A 58 -17.12 -12.27 15.20
N LEU A 59 -17.03 -12.58 16.50
CA LEU A 59 -18.11 -12.38 17.45
C LEU A 59 -18.16 -10.87 17.77
N LEU A 60 -18.40 -10.05 16.76
CA LEU A 60 -18.96 -8.73 17.03
C LEU A 60 -20.39 -8.97 17.47
N HIS A 61 -20.74 -8.50 18.66
CA HIS A 61 -22.13 -8.43 19.10
C HIS A 61 -22.96 -7.86 17.93
N THR A 62 -23.87 -8.68 17.39
CA THR A 62 -24.82 -8.39 16.30
C THR A 62 -24.34 -8.53 14.84
N LYS A 63 -24.11 -9.78 14.41
CA LYS A 63 -24.42 -10.41 13.09
C LYS A 63 -23.26 -11.27 12.60
N LYS A 64 -23.55 -12.55 12.36
CA LYS A 64 -22.65 -13.48 11.67
C LYS A 64 -22.45 -12.96 10.24
N VAL A 65 -21.20 -12.73 9.85
CA VAL A 65 -20.84 -12.41 8.47
C VAL A 65 -20.60 -13.73 7.75
N ASP A 66 -21.43 -14.05 6.77
CA ASP A 66 -21.22 -15.24 5.96
C ASP A 66 -20.05 -15.01 5.00
N MET A 67 -19.00 -15.80 5.20
CA MET A 67 -17.79 -15.77 4.40
C MET A 67 -17.82 -16.92 3.38
N ILE A 68 -17.40 -16.64 2.15
CA ILE A 68 -17.23 -17.63 1.08
C ILE A 68 -15.76 -17.76 0.71
N LYS A 69 -15.33 -18.98 0.39
CA LYS A 69 -14.02 -19.25 -0.21
C LYS A 69 -14.12 -19.01 -1.71
N VAL A 70 -13.22 -18.20 -2.24
CA VAL A 70 -13.16 -17.86 -3.67
C VAL A 70 -11.74 -18.01 -4.18
N ARG A 71 -11.61 -18.43 -5.44
CA ARG A 71 -10.34 -18.38 -6.18
C ARG A 71 -10.25 -17.08 -6.96
N VAL A 72 -9.09 -16.43 -6.97
CA VAL A 72 -8.91 -15.12 -7.62
C VAL A 72 -9.32 -15.15 -9.09
N ALA A 73 -8.92 -16.19 -9.84
CA ALA A 73 -9.26 -16.32 -11.26
C ALA A 73 -10.76 -16.46 -11.54
N ASP A 74 -11.55 -16.89 -10.57
CA ASP A 74 -13.00 -17.09 -10.74
C ASP A 74 -13.78 -15.77 -10.60
N ILE A 75 -13.25 -14.80 -9.85
CA ILE A 75 -13.94 -13.55 -9.52
C ILE A 75 -13.28 -12.28 -10.08
N TYR A 76 -12.07 -12.41 -10.66
CA TYR A 76 -11.34 -11.31 -11.26
C TYR A 76 -10.82 -11.64 -12.65
N LYS A 77 -10.96 -10.67 -13.56
CA LYS A 77 -10.16 -10.66 -14.78
C LYS A 77 -8.75 -10.17 -14.45
N ILE A 78 -7.77 -11.04 -14.67
CA ILE A 78 -6.35 -10.80 -14.38
C ILE A 78 -5.68 -10.17 -15.60
N THR A 79 -4.99 -9.05 -15.41
CA THR A 79 -4.21 -8.37 -16.46
C THR A 79 -2.98 -7.68 -15.86
N ARG A 80 -2.25 -6.90 -16.66
CA ARG A 80 -1.08 -6.10 -16.24
C ARG A 80 -1.22 -4.66 -16.71
N GLY A 81 -0.45 -3.77 -16.10
CA GLY A 81 -0.28 -2.43 -16.62
C GLY A 81 0.62 -2.36 -17.86
N ASN A 82 0.85 -1.15 -18.35
CA ASN A 82 1.68 -0.90 -19.54
C ASN A 82 3.00 -0.23 -19.16
N VAL A 83 4.01 -0.34 -20.04
CA VAL A 83 5.27 0.40 -19.86
C VAL A 83 4.98 1.89 -19.99
N LEU A 84 5.54 2.70 -19.08
CA LEU A 84 5.44 4.16 -19.12
C LEU A 84 6.80 4.78 -18.83
N SER A 85 7.23 5.72 -19.67
CA SER A 85 8.51 6.41 -19.49
C SER A 85 8.47 7.35 -18.29
N ARG A 86 9.58 7.44 -17.54
CA ARG A 86 9.72 8.41 -16.44
C ARG A 86 9.63 9.86 -16.91
N SER A 87 10.10 10.17 -18.12
CA SER A 87 10.05 11.52 -18.68
C SER A 87 8.63 12.02 -18.94
N GLU A 88 7.66 11.12 -19.02
CA GLU A 88 6.26 11.44 -19.25
C GLU A 88 5.46 11.66 -17.96
N ILE A 89 6.05 11.37 -16.81
CA ILE A 89 5.39 11.38 -15.50
C ILE A 89 5.69 12.70 -14.80
N SER A 90 4.64 13.37 -14.32
CA SER A 90 4.77 14.53 -13.45
C SER A 90 4.83 14.12 -11.98
N ASN A 91 5.69 14.75 -11.20
CA ASN A 91 5.73 14.55 -9.74
C ASN A 91 4.54 15.22 -9.02
N VAL A 92 3.91 16.20 -9.66
CA VAL A 92 2.80 16.99 -9.11
C VAL A 92 1.55 16.78 -9.97
N ARG A 93 0.39 16.70 -9.32
CA ARG A 93 -0.90 16.59 -10.00
C ARG A 93 -1.29 17.93 -10.60
N THR A 94 -1.65 17.94 -11.88
CA THR A 94 -2.14 19.15 -12.58
C THR A 94 -3.31 18.81 -13.48
N SER A 95 -3.93 19.80 -14.11
CA SER A 95 -4.98 19.59 -15.12
C SER A 95 -4.49 18.75 -16.31
N LYS A 96 -3.23 18.93 -16.73
CA LYS A 96 -2.58 18.15 -17.81
C LYS A 96 -2.17 16.75 -17.37
N TYR A 97 -1.84 16.55 -16.09
CA TYR A 97 -1.45 15.27 -15.51
C TYR A 97 -2.38 14.91 -14.34
N PRO A 98 -3.65 14.55 -14.60
CA PRO A 98 -4.65 14.43 -13.54
C PRO A 98 -4.67 13.05 -12.88
N TYR A 99 -4.12 12.01 -13.51
CA TYR A 99 -4.28 10.61 -13.07
C TYR A 99 -3.04 10.08 -12.36
N PRO A 100 -3.18 9.44 -11.18
CA PRO A 100 -2.06 8.83 -10.48
C PRO A 100 -1.49 7.65 -11.27
N VAL A 101 -0.17 7.50 -11.23
CA VAL A 101 0.58 6.39 -11.79
C VAL A 101 1.05 5.49 -10.65
N TYR A 102 0.66 4.23 -10.67
CA TYR A 102 1.10 3.24 -9.69
C TYR A 102 2.09 2.26 -10.30
N SER A 103 3.11 1.90 -9.52
CA SER A 103 4.16 0.94 -9.87
C SER A 103 4.46 -0.01 -8.68
N SER A 104 5.34 -0.99 -8.86
CA SER A 104 5.79 -1.98 -7.85
C SER A 104 6.54 -1.39 -6.65
N GLN A 105 6.60 -0.06 -6.55
CA GLN A 105 7.32 0.64 -5.50
C GLN A 105 6.59 0.51 -4.16
N THR A 106 7.34 0.46 -3.05
CA THR A 106 6.75 0.50 -1.70
C THR A 106 6.67 1.87 -1.08
N LYS A 107 7.41 2.85 -1.60
CA LYS A 107 7.27 4.25 -1.17
C LYS A 107 5.93 4.81 -1.65
N ASN A 108 5.31 5.66 -0.83
CA ASN A 108 4.05 6.36 -1.13
C ASN A 108 2.93 5.42 -1.64
N HIS A 109 2.82 4.21 -1.08
CA HIS A 109 1.87 3.19 -1.51
C HIS A 109 1.96 2.85 -3.01
N GLY A 110 3.14 2.95 -3.60
CA GLY A 110 3.40 2.67 -5.01
C GLY A 110 3.08 3.82 -5.96
N LEU A 111 2.69 5.00 -5.45
CA LEU A 111 2.50 6.20 -6.26
C LEU A 111 3.85 6.65 -6.82
N MET A 112 3.97 6.65 -8.15
CA MET A 112 5.16 7.04 -8.89
C MET A 112 5.08 8.48 -9.41
N GLY A 113 3.87 9.02 -9.55
CA GLY A 113 3.61 10.37 -10.04
C GLY A 113 2.26 10.44 -10.74
N TYR A 114 2.12 11.32 -11.72
CA TYR A 114 0.88 11.58 -12.43
C TYR A 114 1.06 11.58 -13.94
N TYR A 115 0.06 11.08 -14.66
CA TYR A 115 0.05 10.98 -16.12
C TYR A 115 -1.23 11.58 -16.72
N LYS A 116 -1.17 11.91 -18.01
CA LYS A 116 -2.26 12.52 -18.78
C LYS A 116 -3.42 11.56 -19.03
N ASN A 117 -3.14 10.26 -19.18
CA ASN A 117 -4.12 9.21 -19.47
C ASN A 117 -4.25 8.21 -18.33
N PHE A 118 -5.33 7.42 -18.32
CA PHE A 118 -5.55 6.33 -17.38
C PHE A 118 -5.77 5.02 -18.15
N LEU A 119 -5.52 3.89 -17.49
CA LEU A 119 -5.77 2.54 -18.03
C LEU A 119 -6.93 1.86 -17.32
N PHE A 120 -7.07 2.10 -16.02
CA PHE A 120 -7.98 1.37 -15.17
C PHE A 120 -8.79 2.32 -14.28
N LYS A 121 -9.91 1.81 -13.79
CA LYS A 121 -10.76 2.50 -12.80
C LYS A 121 -11.21 1.50 -11.75
N ASN A 122 -11.10 1.84 -10.46
CA ASN A 122 -11.59 1.04 -9.34
C ASN A 122 -11.14 -0.43 -9.41
N ALA A 123 -9.83 -0.67 -9.29
CA ALA A 123 -9.26 -2.01 -9.45
C ALA A 123 -8.29 -2.35 -8.33
N ILE A 124 -8.02 -3.64 -8.15
CA ILE A 124 -6.98 -4.11 -7.24
C ILE A 124 -5.69 -4.26 -8.04
N THR A 125 -4.58 -3.78 -7.50
CA THR A 125 -3.24 -3.95 -8.07
C THR A 125 -2.39 -4.80 -7.16
N TRP A 126 -1.47 -5.58 -7.72
CA TRP A 126 -0.40 -6.19 -6.93
C TRP A 126 0.98 -5.97 -7.55
N THR A 127 2.00 -5.92 -6.70
CA THR A 127 3.40 -5.89 -7.12
C THR A 127 3.80 -7.26 -7.65
N THR A 128 4.17 -7.36 -8.93
CA THR A 128 4.51 -8.67 -9.55
C THR A 128 5.93 -9.11 -9.25
N ASP A 129 6.85 -8.18 -8.97
CA ASP A 129 8.29 -8.43 -8.92
C ASP A 129 9.02 -7.54 -7.90
N GLY A 130 10.18 -8.04 -7.45
CA GLY A 130 11.08 -7.33 -6.55
C GLY A 130 10.82 -7.63 -5.07
N ALA A 131 11.55 -6.94 -4.19
CA ALA A 131 11.50 -7.15 -2.73
C ALA A 131 10.10 -7.05 -2.11
N ASN A 132 9.14 -6.47 -2.83
CA ASN A 132 7.77 -6.24 -2.37
C ASN A 132 6.73 -7.05 -3.16
N ALA A 133 7.16 -8.06 -3.92
CA ALA A 133 6.28 -8.97 -4.63
C ALA A 133 5.16 -9.48 -3.71
N GLY A 134 3.94 -9.55 -4.24
CA GLY A 134 2.76 -9.96 -3.48
C GLY A 134 2.10 -8.86 -2.65
N THR A 135 2.62 -7.62 -2.65
CA THR A 135 1.90 -6.48 -2.04
C THR A 135 0.65 -6.16 -2.85
N VAL A 136 -0.53 -6.20 -2.22
CA VAL A 136 -1.84 -5.94 -2.85
C VAL A 136 -2.42 -4.62 -2.35
N LYS A 137 -3.02 -3.84 -3.26
CA LYS A 137 -3.66 -2.56 -2.96
C LYS A 137 -4.90 -2.33 -3.82
N TYR A 138 -5.97 -1.83 -3.21
CA TYR A 138 -7.10 -1.27 -3.94
C TYR A 138 -6.77 0.15 -4.43
N ARG A 139 -7.15 0.45 -5.67
CA ARG A 139 -6.95 1.74 -6.33
C ARG A 139 -8.30 2.33 -6.73
N LYS A 140 -8.81 3.23 -5.88
CA LYS A 140 -10.07 3.96 -6.12
C LYS A 140 -9.86 5.05 -7.18
N GLY A 141 -10.84 5.21 -8.07
CA GLY A 141 -10.81 6.20 -9.14
C GLY A 141 -10.05 5.74 -10.38
N ARG A 142 -9.86 6.65 -11.33
CA ARG A 142 -9.11 6.42 -12.57
C ARG A 142 -7.61 6.53 -12.31
N PHE A 143 -6.82 5.59 -12.82
CA PHE A 143 -5.38 5.57 -12.61
C PHE A 143 -4.65 4.88 -13.77
N TYR A 144 -3.34 5.11 -13.82
CA TYR A 144 -2.42 4.38 -14.68
C TYR A 144 -1.63 3.37 -13.85
N SER A 145 -1.47 2.15 -14.34
CA SER A 145 -0.62 1.13 -13.71
C SER A 145 0.53 0.80 -14.65
N THR A 146 1.75 0.74 -14.14
CA THR A 146 2.90 0.31 -14.93
C THR A 146 2.91 -1.21 -15.13
N ASN A 147 3.70 -1.69 -16.08
CA ASN A 147 3.84 -3.10 -16.42
C ASN A 147 4.32 -3.99 -15.26
N VAL A 148 5.05 -3.43 -14.30
CA VAL A 148 5.52 -4.17 -13.11
C VAL A 148 4.40 -4.45 -12.09
N ASN A 149 3.23 -3.84 -12.26
CA ASN A 149 2.03 -4.20 -11.52
C ASN A 149 1.15 -5.17 -12.30
N GLY A 150 0.58 -6.12 -11.57
CA GLY A 150 -0.59 -6.85 -11.99
C GLY A 150 -1.87 -6.12 -11.58
N VAL A 151 -2.95 -6.34 -12.32
CA VAL A 151 -4.24 -5.68 -12.11
C VAL A 151 -5.36 -6.73 -12.12
N LEU A 152 -6.22 -6.68 -11.11
CA LEU A 152 -7.43 -7.47 -10.97
C LEU A 152 -8.65 -6.57 -11.18
N LEU A 153 -9.44 -6.90 -12.20
CA LEU A 153 -10.66 -6.18 -12.56
C LEU A 153 -11.88 -7.02 -12.17
N SER A 154 -12.90 -6.36 -11.62
CA SER A 154 -14.19 -6.98 -11.30
C SER A 154 -15.34 -6.13 -11.84
N SER A 155 -16.33 -6.77 -12.45
CA SER A 155 -17.57 -6.14 -12.94
C SER A 155 -18.57 -5.86 -11.83
N GLU A 156 -18.51 -6.58 -10.71
CA GLU A 156 -19.54 -6.58 -9.66
C GLU A 156 -19.17 -5.76 -8.41
N GLY A 157 -18.09 -4.97 -8.46
CA GLY A 157 -17.64 -4.19 -7.30
C GLY A 157 -16.90 -5.01 -6.23
N LEU A 158 -16.56 -6.27 -6.53
CA LEU A 158 -15.70 -7.11 -5.69
C LEU A 158 -14.28 -6.54 -5.58
N ALA A 159 -13.85 -5.74 -6.56
CA ALA A 159 -12.64 -4.94 -6.43
C ALA A 159 -12.90 -3.75 -5.50
N ASN A 160 -12.64 -3.95 -4.20
CA ASN A 160 -12.82 -2.94 -3.16
C ASN A 160 -11.72 -3.02 -2.10
N GLN A 161 -11.80 -2.12 -1.11
CA GLN A 161 -10.78 -2.00 -0.08
C GLN A 161 -10.67 -3.26 0.77
N LEU A 162 -11.80 -3.84 1.20
CA LEU A 162 -11.79 -4.99 2.11
C LEU A 162 -11.21 -6.22 1.42
N THR A 163 -11.69 -6.56 0.22
CA THR A 163 -11.21 -7.74 -0.52
C THR A 163 -9.72 -7.61 -0.88
N ALA A 164 -9.25 -6.40 -1.20
CA ALA A 164 -7.83 -6.16 -1.42
C ALA A 164 -6.98 -6.40 -0.16
N GLU A 165 -7.45 -5.97 1.00
CA GLU A 165 -6.74 -6.17 2.27
C GLU A 165 -6.77 -7.64 2.72
N LEU A 166 -7.89 -8.34 2.51
CA LEU A 166 -8.01 -9.78 2.76
C LEU A 166 -7.08 -10.59 1.83
N LEU A 167 -7.02 -10.24 0.54
CA LEU A 167 -6.08 -10.85 -0.39
C LEU A 167 -4.63 -10.53 -0.02
N ASN A 168 -4.34 -9.30 0.41
CA ASN A 168 -3.01 -8.89 0.86
C ASN A 168 -2.51 -9.72 2.07
N LEU A 169 -3.42 -10.22 2.93
CA LEU A 169 -3.05 -11.07 4.06
C LEU A 169 -2.54 -12.46 3.64
N VAL A 170 -2.85 -12.92 2.42
CA VAL A 170 -2.48 -14.26 1.96
C VAL A 170 -1.52 -14.24 0.77
N ALA A 171 -1.54 -13.19 -0.06
CA ALA A 171 -0.80 -13.13 -1.31
C ALA A 171 0.71 -13.33 -1.15
N PHE A 172 1.31 -12.81 -0.07
CA PHE A 172 2.75 -12.96 0.19
C PHE A 172 3.19 -14.43 0.30
N LYS A 173 2.29 -15.34 0.70
CA LYS A 173 2.60 -16.79 0.84
C LYS A 173 2.81 -17.48 -0.51
N TYR A 174 2.36 -16.87 -1.60
CA TYR A 174 2.43 -17.39 -2.96
C TYR A 174 3.59 -16.77 -3.76
N VAL A 175 4.37 -15.89 -3.13
CA VAL A 175 5.54 -15.28 -3.77
C VAL A 175 6.62 -16.35 -3.92
N SER A 176 7.10 -16.53 -5.15
CA SER A 176 8.30 -17.32 -5.38
C SER A 176 9.50 -16.54 -4.88
N HIS A 177 10.33 -17.18 -4.05
CA HIS A 177 11.59 -16.64 -3.55
C HIS A 177 12.82 -17.27 -4.24
N VAL A 178 12.61 -18.03 -5.32
CA VAL A 178 13.70 -18.56 -6.14
C VAL A 178 14.18 -17.44 -7.06
N GLY A 179 15.34 -16.86 -6.74
CA GLY A 179 15.89 -15.69 -7.43
C GLY A 179 15.21 -14.39 -7.00
N ASN A 180 14.98 -13.46 -7.95
CA ASN A 180 14.27 -12.21 -7.65
C ASN A 180 12.81 -12.53 -7.28
N PRO A 181 12.30 -12.12 -6.09
CA PRO A 181 10.96 -12.47 -5.66
C PRO A 181 9.87 -12.04 -6.63
N LYS A 182 8.91 -12.94 -6.92
CA LYS A 182 7.88 -12.71 -7.93
C LYS A 182 6.54 -13.38 -7.59
N LEU A 183 5.46 -12.72 -7.97
CA LEU A 183 4.09 -13.25 -7.99
C LEU A 183 3.47 -12.98 -9.36
N MET A 184 3.49 -13.99 -10.23
CA MET A 184 3.02 -13.91 -11.61
C MET A 184 1.50 -14.11 -11.73
N ASN A 185 0.92 -13.72 -12.86
CA ASN A 185 -0.53 -13.78 -13.10
C ASN A 185 -1.14 -15.16 -12.83
N ASN A 186 -0.52 -16.25 -13.33
CA ASN A 186 -1.05 -17.60 -13.15
C ASN A 186 -1.10 -17.97 -11.66
N THR A 187 -0.01 -17.74 -10.92
CA THR A 187 0.06 -17.98 -9.48
C THR A 187 -0.93 -17.10 -8.71
N MET A 188 -1.07 -15.83 -9.08
CA MET A 188 -2.05 -14.91 -8.48
C MET A 188 -3.49 -15.42 -8.69
N GLY A 189 -3.78 -16.00 -9.86
CA GLY A 189 -5.08 -16.57 -10.19
C GLY A 189 -5.46 -17.77 -9.33
N GLU A 190 -4.50 -18.60 -8.92
CA GLU A 190 -4.73 -19.78 -8.09
C GLU A 190 -4.87 -19.49 -6.58
N ILE A 191 -4.73 -18.22 -6.16
CA ILE A 191 -4.90 -17.87 -4.75
C ILE A 191 -6.35 -18.06 -4.33
N ILE A 192 -6.56 -18.82 -3.26
CA ILE A 192 -7.86 -19.02 -2.63
C ILE A 192 -7.90 -18.24 -1.32
N PHE A 193 -8.96 -17.46 -1.10
CA PHE A 193 -9.13 -16.67 0.11
C PHE A 193 -10.61 -16.49 0.47
N ASN A 194 -10.86 -16.04 1.70
CA ASN A 194 -12.21 -15.83 2.22
C ASN A 194 -12.63 -14.37 1.99
N ILE A 195 -13.84 -14.15 1.46
CA ILE A 195 -14.48 -12.83 1.39
C ILE A 195 -15.91 -12.88 1.93
N PRO A 196 -16.48 -11.77 2.43
CA PRO A 196 -17.90 -11.70 2.73
C PRO A 196 -18.74 -12.00 1.49
N ASN A 197 -19.85 -12.73 1.64
CA ASN A 197 -20.68 -13.21 0.53
C ASN A 197 -21.36 -12.11 -0.30
N SER A 198 -21.54 -10.90 0.25
CA SER A 198 -22.21 -9.80 -0.43
C SER A 198 -21.33 -8.56 -0.51
N VAL A 199 -21.35 -7.89 -1.68
CA VAL A 199 -20.64 -6.62 -1.90
C VAL A 199 -21.10 -5.54 -0.92
N LYS A 200 -22.38 -5.55 -0.53
CA LYS A 200 -22.94 -4.62 0.46
C LYS A 200 -22.27 -4.77 1.83
N THR A 201 -21.97 -6.00 2.25
CA THR A 201 -21.25 -6.25 3.51
C THR A 201 -19.76 -5.92 3.41
N GLN A 202 -19.21 -5.86 2.19
CA GLN A 202 -17.81 -5.53 1.94
C GLN A 202 -17.51 -4.01 1.96
N GLN A 203 -18.54 -3.17 1.84
CA GLN A 203 -18.45 -1.70 1.74
C GLN A 203 -18.81 -1.03 3.06
#